data_AF-A0A8H7U0M7-F1
#
_entry.id   AF-A0A8H7U0M7-F1
#
_cell.length_a   1.000
_cell.length_b   1.000
_cell.length_c   1.000
_cell.angle_alpha   90.00
_cell.angle_beta   90.00
_cell.angle_gamma   90.00
#
_symmetry.space_group_name_H-M   'P 1'
#
loop_
_entity.id
_entity.type
_entity.pdbx_description
1 polymer ?
#
loop_
_entity_poly.entity_id
_entity_poly.type
_entity_poly.pdbx_seq_one_letter_code
_entity_poly.pdbx_strand_id
1 'polypeptide(L)'
;MSTGFNRTDALVITLFLFLILLINRLALSTRGHRLPPGPSRIPFLGNLHQVPLVDQQKTFAEWMRKYGDVIYIELFSKPFLIVSSVQAAQDLMEKRASKYSDRPYFLLLRELWSVMTKPLMIFMSYDDRYRRLRRWYQGSLENKAVLEGYRPVQTREIGRLLSSLIETPADSISHIKRFNGAVMLDIAYGHRVTSVDDEFMIFADKTIATITALGSFAATLVDFFPIMRYLPSWMPGSGFKKQAVRGKEMWDAMEDIPYQKLRNAMESDSVKRSFTTFMLDEVSHDGKLTEDDEVDVKGSATLMYAVNCT
;
A
#
# COMPACT_ATOMS: atom_id res chain seq x y z
N MET A 1 47.28 -11.19 -33.34
CA MET A 1 46.50 -12.39 -32.94
C MET A 1 45.27 -11.90 -32.18
N SER A 2 44.13 -11.82 -32.86
CA SER A 2 42.84 -11.49 -32.25
C SER A 2 42.19 -12.81 -31.86
N THR A 3 42.15 -13.13 -30.58
CA THR A 3 41.31 -14.21 -30.05
C THR A 3 39.87 -13.73 -30.10
N GLY A 4 39.19 -14.01 -31.21
CA GLY A 4 37.77 -13.75 -31.36
C GLY A 4 36.99 -14.59 -30.37
N PHE A 5 36.28 -13.95 -29.44
CA PHE A 5 35.33 -14.60 -28.57
C PHE A 5 34.22 -15.21 -29.45
N ASN A 6 34.29 -16.51 -29.71
CA ASN A 6 33.37 -17.18 -30.62
C ASN A 6 32.01 -17.37 -29.96
N ARG A 7 30.93 -17.28 -30.75
CA ARG A 7 29.55 -17.47 -30.27
C ARG A 7 29.34 -18.80 -29.52
N THR A 8 30.09 -19.83 -29.90
CA THR A 8 30.10 -21.15 -29.24
C THR A 8 30.61 -21.06 -27.81
N ASP A 9 31.66 -20.28 -27.58
CA ASP A 9 32.30 -20.15 -26.26
C ASP A 9 31.36 -19.40 -25.32
N ALA A 10 30.65 -18.39 -25.83
CA ALA A 10 29.59 -17.68 -25.11
C ALA A 10 28.44 -18.62 -24.70
N LEU A 11 28.01 -19.53 -25.58
CA LEU A 11 26.95 -20.50 -25.31
C LEU A 11 27.38 -21.54 -24.26
N VAL A 12 28.61 -22.04 -24.35
CA VAL A 12 29.14 -23.01 -23.37
C VAL A 12 29.28 -22.36 -22.00
N ILE A 13 29.81 -21.13 -21.91
CA ILE A 13 29.93 -20.39 -20.65
C ILE A 13 28.55 -20.14 -20.02
N THR A 14 27.56 -19.72 -20.82
CA THR A 14 26.20 -19.46 -20.33
C THR A 14 25.49 -20.73 -19.85
N LEU A 15 25.61 -21.85 -20.57
CA LEU A 15 25.12 -23.17 -20.14
C LEU A 15 25.79 -23.65 -18.86
N PHE A 16 27.11 -23.47 -18.75
CA PHE A 16 27.86 -23.86 -17.56
C PHE A 16 27.49 -23.02 -16.33
N LEU A 17 27.37 -21.70 -16.48
CA LEU A 17 26.87 -20.81 -15.43
C LEU A 17 25.43 -21.16 -15.04
N PHE A 18 24.56 -21.44 -16.01
CA PHE A 18 23.19 -21.86 -15.75
C PHE A 18 23.15 -23.18 -14.96
N LEU A 19 23.98 -24.16 -15.32
CA LEU A 19 24.07 -25.43 -14.62
C LEU A 19 24.59 -25.27 -13.19
N ILE A 20 25.62 -24.45 -12.97
CA ILE A 20 26.13 -24.13 -11.62
C ILE A 20 25.03 -23.47 -10.79
N LEU A 21 24.32 -22.48 -11.35
CA LEU A 21 23.22 -21.81 -10.68
C LEU A 21 22.09 -22.78 -10.33
N LEU A 22 21.77 -23.71 -11.25
CA LEU A 22 20.74 -24.73 -11.05
C LEU A 22 21.13 -25.70 -9.92
N ILE A 23 22.36 -26.22 -9.94
CA ILE A 23 22.87 -27.14 -8.91
C ILE A 23 22.87 -26.44 -7.55
N ASN A 24 23.37 -25.20 -7.46
CA ASN A 24 23.37 -24.43 -6.21
C ASN A 24 21.95 -24.19 -5.69
N ARG A 25 20.98 -23.89 -6.57
CA ARG A 25 19.57 -23.72 -6.18
C ARG A 25 18.97 -25.02 -5.64
N LEU A 26 19.23 -26.15 -6.28
CA LEU A 26 18.77 -27.45 -5.82
C LEU A 26 19.43 -27.87 -4.50
N ALA A 27 20.71 -27.56 -4.31
CA ALA A 27 21.43 -27.81 -3.06
C ALA A 27 20.98 -26.90 -1.90
N LEU A 28 20.59 -25.65 -2.18
CA LEU A 28 19.99 -24.77 -1.18
C LEU A 28 18.55 -25.21 -0.82
N SER A 29 17.81 -25.78 -1.77
CA SER A 29 16.49 -26.37 -1.53
C SER A 29 16.53 -27.53 -0.52
N THR A 30 17.66 -28.23 -0.38
CA THR A 30 17.81 -29.37 0.54
C THR A 30 18.37 -29.00 1.91
N ARG A 31 18.86 -27.77 2.10
CA ARG A 31 19.37 -27.29 3.39
C ARG A 31 18.23 -26.78 4.30
N GLY A 32 17.71 -27.68 5.13
CA GLY A 32 17.86 -27.52 6.58
C GLY A 32 16.77 -26.85 7.41
N HIS A 33 15.59 -26.52 6.89
CA HIS A 33 14.42 -26.23 7.74
C HIS A 33 13.17 -26.94 7.22
N ARG A 34 12.38 -27.52 8.12
CA ARG A 34 11.04 -28.06 7.78
C ARG A 34 10.13 -26.88 7.46
N LEU A 35 10.09 -26.50 6.18
CA LEU A 35 9.15 -25.50 5.69
C LEU A 35 7.71 -26.05 5.80
N PRO A 36 6.70 -25.18 5.96
CA PRO A 36 5.31 -25.58 5.83
C PRO A 36 5.04 -26.30 4.48
N PRO A 37 4.01 -27.14 4.40
CA PRO A 37 3.65 -27.82 3.15
C PRO A 37 3.23 -26.83 2.06
N GLY A 38 3.27 -27.26 0.80
CA GLY A 38 2.81 -26.44 -0.31
C GLY A 38 2.99 -27.10 -1.68
N PRO A 39 2.51 -26.44 -2.75
CA PRO A 39 2.67 -26.93 -4.11
C PRO A 39 4.14 -27.02 -4.51
N SER A 40 4.47 -28.05 -5.30
CA SER A 40 5.83 -28.26 -5.79
C SER A 40 6.30 -27.08 -6.64
N ARG A 41 7.48 -26.56 -6.32
CA ARG A 41 8.11 -25.43 -6.99
C ARG A 41 8.98 -25.87 -8.18
N ILE A 42 9.05 -25.04 -9.21
CA ILE A 42 9.98 -25.21 -10.33
C ILE A 42 11.23 -24.36 -10.08
N PRO A 43 12.45 -24.81 -10.45
CA PRO A 43 13.67 -24.01 -10.28
C PRO A 43 13.55 -22.59 -10.88
N PHE A 44 14.09 -21.60 -10.17
CA PHE A 44 14.12 -20.16 -10.50
C PHE A 44 12.77 -19.43 -10.56
N LEU A 45 11.71 -20.08 -11.04
CA LEU A 45 10.37 -19.51 -11.14
C LEU A 45 9.56 -19.67 -9.84
N GLY A 46 9.83 -20.74 -9.10
CA GLY A 46 9.06 -21.12 -7.93
C GLY A 46 7.66 -21.60 -8.32
N ASN A 47 6.64 -21.06 -7.65
CA ASN A 47 5.22 -21.33 -7.81
C ASN A 47 4.50 -20.25 -8.63
N LEU A 48 5.22 -19.30 -9.25
CA LEU A 48 4.59 -18.20 -10.00
C LEU A 48 3.61 -18.68 -11.08
N HIS A 49 3.97 -19.76 -11.79
CA HIS A 49 3.14 -20.40 -12.80
C HIS A 49 1.82 -21.00 -12.27
N GLN A 50 1.67 -21.14 -10.95
CA GLN A 50 0.51 -21.70 -10.29
C GLN A 50 -0.34 -20.63 -9.58
N VAL A 51 0.15 -19.39 -9.50
CA VAL A 51 -0.57 -18.27 -8.88
C VAL A 51 -1.24 -17.45 -9.98
N PRO A 52 -2.59 -17.41 -10.03
CA PRO A 52 -3.27 -16.61 -11.05
C PRO A 52 -3.06 -15.11 -10.81
N LEU A 53 -3.16 -14.31 -11.86
CA LEU A 53 -3.09 -12.85 -11.74
C LEU A 53 -4.38 -12.24 -11.16
N VAL A 54 -5.50 -12.95 -11.31
CA VAL A 54 -6.84 -12.53 -10.85
C VAL A 54 -7.39 -13.60 -9.92
N ASP A 55 -8.13 -13.19 -8.90
CA ASP A 55 -8.80 -14.08 -7.95
C ASP A 55 -7.89 -15.09 -7.23
N GLN A 56 -6.68 -14.67 -6.85
CA GLN A 56 -5.70 -15.49 -6.12
C GLN A 56 -6.29 -16.19 -4.89
N GLN A 57 -7.21 -15.52 -4.20
CA GLN A 57 -7.92 -16.06 -3.04
C GLN A 57 -8.64 -17.39 -3.32
N LYS A 58 -9.13 -17.61 -4.56
CA LYS A 58 -9.78 -18.88 -4.94
C LYS A 58 -8.78 -20.03 -4.97
N THR A 59 -7.64 -19.83 -5.62
CA THR A 59 -6.54 -20.82 -5.65
C THR A 59 -5.99 -21.09 -4.26
N PHE A 60 -5.84 -20.04 -3.42
CA PHE A 60 -5.38 -20.22 -2.05
C PHE A 60 -6.38 -21.00 -1.19
N ALA A 61 -7.69 -20.84 -1.40
CA ALA A 61 -8.72 -21.65 -0.73
C ALA A 61 -8.72 -23.12 -1.20
N GLU A 62 -8.39 -23.39 -2.46
CA GLU A 62 -8.15 -24.76 -2.94
C GLU A 62 -6.90 -25.37 -2.29
N TRP A 63 -5.82 -24.61 -2.21
CA TRP A 63 -4.58 -25.06 -1.57
C TRP A 63 -4.74 -25.31 -0.08
N MET A 64 -5.56 -24.51 0.63
CA MET A 64 -5.90 -24.75 2.03
C MET A 64 -6.43 -26.19 2.23
N ARG A 65 -7.37 -26.62 1.38
CA ARG A 65 -7.95 -27.97 1.46
C ARG A 65 -6.95 -29.08 1.20
N LYS A 66 -5.87 -28.78 0.46
CA LYS A 66 -4.86 -29.76 0.02
C LYS A 66 -3.62 -29.81 0.92
N TYR A 67 -3.19 -28.66 1.42
CA TYR A 67 -1.91 -28.49 2.12
C TYR A 67 -2.10 -28.05 3.59
N GLY A 68 -3.28 -27.59 3.98
CA GLY A 68 -3.62 -27.20 5.35
C GLY A 68 -3.54 -25.70 5.60
N ASP A 69 -3.41 -25.35 6.89
CA ASP A 69 -3.65 -24.00 7.41
C ASP A 69 -2.56 -22.97 7.09
N VAL A 70 -1.32 -23.43 6.90
CA VAL A 70 -0.16 -22.59 6.59
C VAL A 70 0.57 -23.21 5.41
N ILE A 71 0.61 -22.48 4.30
CA ILE A 71 1.11 -22.98 3.02
C ILE A 71 2.35 -22.19 2.64
N TYR A 72 3.42 -22.89 2.30
CA TYR A 72 4.64 -22.28 1.79
C TYR A 72 4.65 -22.28 0.27
N ILE A 73 4.96 -21.12 -0.31
CA ILE A 73 5.29 -20.99 -1.73
C ILE A 73 6.53 -20.12 -1.91
N GLU A 74 7.13 -20.20 -3.08
CA GLU A 74 8.22 -19.33 -3.49
C GLU A 74 7.83 -18.65 -4.79
N LEU A 75 7.90 -17.32 -4.86
CA LEU A 75 7.72 -16.58 -6.11
C LEU A 75 9.08 -16.07 -6.54
N PHE A 76 9.59 -16.59 -7.67
CA PHE A 76 11.00 -16.49 -8.06
C PHE A 76 11.96 -16.99 -6.98
N SER A 77 12.54 -16.07 -6.20
CA SER A 77 13.43 -16.37 -5.08
C SER A 77 12.95 -15.78 -3.75
N LYS A 78 11.69 -15.33 -3.69
CA LYS A 78 11.08 -14.76 -2.50
C LYS A 78 10.13 -15.78 -1.85
N PRO A 79 10.33 -16.13 -0.57
CA PRO A 79 9.43 -17.01 0.15
C PRO A 79 8.14 -16.28 0.54
N PHE A 80 7.00 -16.96 0.45
CA PHE A 80 5.70 -16.50 0.93
C PHE A 80 5.07 -17.58 1.80
N LEU A 81 4.36 -17.12 2.84
CA LEU A 81 3.49 -17.95 3.66
C LEU A 81 2.06 -17.48 3.45
N ILE A 82 1.21 -18.38 2.97
CA ILE A 82 -0.23 -18.14 2.90
C ILE A 82 -0.83 -18.68 4.19
N VAL A 83 -1.54 -17.81 4.91
CA VAL A 83 -2.27 -18.14 6.13
C VAL A 83 -3.73 -18.31 5.76
N SER A 84 -4.25 -19.53 5.93
CA SER A 84 -5.56 -19.92 5.41
C SER A 84 -6.58 -20.29 6.49
N SER A 85 -6.19 -20.38 7.76
CA SER A 85 -7.11 -20.60 8.88
C SER A 85 -7.11 -19.45 9.89
N VAL A 86 -8.25 -19.27 10.55
CA VAL A 86 -8.42 -18.27 11.63
C VAL A 86 -7.44 -18.54 12.77
N GLN A 87 -7.27 -19.81 13.14
CA GLN A 87 -6.36 -20.22 14.21
C GLN A 87 -4.91 -19.83 13.87
N ALA A 88 -4.45 -20.11 12.64
CA ALA A 88 -3.12 -19.73 12.20
C ALA A 88 -2.94 -18.20 12.14
N ALA A 89 -3.97 -17.48 11.71
CA ALA A 89 -3.96 -16.01 11.71
C ALA A 89 -3.84 -15.45 13.13
N GLN A 90 -4.61 -15.94 14.10
CA GLN A 90 -4.51 -15.52 15.50
C GLN A 90 -3.15 -15.89 16.11
N ASP A 91 -2.67 -17.10 15.87
CA ASP A 91 -1.42 -17.57 16.45
C ASP A 91 -0.19 -16.83 15.92
N LEU A 92 -0.21 -16.41 14.65
CA LEU A 92 0.88 -15.67 14.02
C LEU A 92 0.70 -14.15 14.17
N MET A 93 -0.44 -13.61 13.72
CA MET A 93 -0.63 -12.16 13.60
C MET A 93 -1.05 -11.46 14.90
N GLU A 94 -1.64 -12.19 15.86
CA GLU A 94 -2.08 -11.62 17.15
C GLU A 94 -1.13 -12.03 18.29
N LYS A 95 -1.05 -13.32 18.63
CA LYS A 95 -0.23 -13.81 19.76
C LYS A 95 1.26 -13.57 19.56
N ARG A 96 1.71 -13.52 18.31
CA ARG A 96 3.11 -13.31 17.91
C ARG A 96 3.30 -12.03 17.09
N ALA A 97 2.39 -11.05 17.23
CA ALA A 97 2.41 -9.80 16.47
C ALA A 97 3.80 -9.13 16.46
N SER A 98 4.51 -9.09 17.58
CA SER A 98 5.85 -8.49 17.68
C SER A 98 6.89 -9.10 16.70
N LYS A 99 6.66 -10.32 16.19
CA LYS A 99 7.52 -10.97 15.18
C LYS A 99 7.05 -10.79 13.75
N TYR A 100 5.76 -10.52 13.53
CA TYR A 100 5.12 -10.56 12.21
C TYR A 100 4.45 -9.23 11.80
N SER A 101 4.53 -8.19 12.64
CA SER A 101 3.94 -6.88 12.36
C SER A 101 4.72 -6.03 11.35
N ASP A 102 5.95 -6.40 11.00
CA ASP A 102 6.75 -5.65 10.03
C ASP A 102 6.20 -5.79 8.60
N ARG A 103 6.57 -4.86 7.72
CA ARG A 103 6.10 -4.84 6.33
C ARG A 103 7.20 -5.33 5.38
N PRO A 104 6.88 -6.24 4.45
CA PRO A 104 7.86 -6.69 3.46
C PRO A 104 8.37 -5.53 2.61
N TYR A 105 9.65 -5.59 2.28
CA TYR A 105 10.31 -4.63 1.42
C TYR A 105 9.89 -4.83 -0.05
N PHE A 106 9.18 -3.86 -0.60
CA PHE A 106 8.80 -3.79 -2.01
C PHE A 106 9.61 -2.69 -2.70
N LEU A 107 10.29 -3.02 -3.80
CA LEU A 107 11.15 -2.08 -4.50
C LEU A 107 10.31 -1.03 -5.22
N LEU A 108 9.18 -1.40 -5.83
CA LEU A 108 8.33 -0.43 -6.53
C LEU A 108 7.80 0.61 -5.54
N LEU A 109 7.25 0.13 -4.42
CA LEU A 109 6.85 0.99 -3.31
C LEU A 109 8.03 1.80 -2.81
N ARG A 110 9.22 1.24 -2.61
CA ARG A 110 10.35 2.07 -2.19
C ARG A 110 10.75 3.07 -3.25
N GLU A 111 10.76 2.78 -4.54
CA GLU A 111 11.15 3.76 -5.55
C GLU A 111 10.17 4.92 -5.54
N LEU A 112 8.88 4.65 -5.66
CA LEU A 112 7.81 5.64 -5.49
C LEU A 112 7.92 6.40 -4.14
N TRP A 113 8.12 5.70 -3.02
CA TRP A 113 8.09 6.24 -1.66
C TRP A 113 9.43 6.83 -1.23
N SER A 114 10.53 6.49 -1.90
CA SER A 114 11.83 7.14 -1.71
C SER A 114 11.84 8.52 -2.36
N VAL A 115 10.95 8.71 -3.33
CA VAL A 115 10.66 10.03 -3.84
C VAL A 115 9.61 10.70 -2.94
N MET A 116 8.59 10.02 -2.43
CA MET A 116 7.62 10.63 -1.49
C MET A 116 8.28 10.97 -0.15
N THR A 117 8.04 12.16 0.37
CA THR A 117 8.68 12.64 1.61
C THR A 117 7.91 12.28 2.87
N LYS A 118 6.67 11.78 2.76
CA LYS A 118 5.73 11.65 3.88
C LYS A 118 5.38 10.18 4.22
N PRO A 119 5.31 9.82 5.51
CA PRO A 119 5.09 8.43 5.93
C PRO A 119 3.63 8.02 5.75
N LEU A 120 3.42 6.85 5.13
CA LEU A 120 2.13 6.16 5.11
C LEU A 120 2.19 4.97 6.06
N MET A 121 1.48 5.07 7.20
CA MET A 121 1.51 4.07 8.28
C MET A 121 1.30 2.63 7.78
N ILE A 122 0.46 2.42 6.77
CA ILE A 122 0.18 1.08 6.20
C ILE A 122 1.41 0.36 5.61
N PHE A 123 2.45 1.10 5.24
CA PHE A 123 3.69 0.60 4.66
C PHE A 123 4.91 0.76 5.58
N MET A 124 4.74 1.35 6.76
CA MET A 124 5.84 1.57 7.69
C MET A 124 6.25 0.28 8.41
N SER A 125 7.54 0.20 8.74
CA SER A 125 8.04 -0.78 9.69
C SER A 125 7.55 -0.48 11.10
N TYR A 126 7.51 -1.52 11.92
CA TYR A 126 7.01 -1.41 13.29
C TYR A 126 8.04 -0.76 14.23
N ASP A 127 8.07 0.57 14.27
CA ASP A 127 8.95 1.39 15.10
C ASP A 127 8.18 2.40 15.98
N ASP A 128 8.88 3.29 16.69
CA ASP A 128 8.26 4.30 17.56
C ASP A 128 7.43 5.34 16.77
N ARG A 129 7.83 5.66 15.53
CA ARG A 129 7.05 6.55 14.65
C ARG A 129 5.73 5.87 14.29
N TYR A 130 5.74 4.60 13.89
CA TYR A 130 4.51 3.82 13.65
C TYR A 130 3.60 3.79 14.88
N ARG A 131 4.15 3.56 16.09
CA ARG A 131 3.36 3.56 17.33
C ARG A 131 2.74 4.93 17.62
N ARG A 132 3.45 6.03 17.35
CA ARG A 132 2.92 7.39 17.45
C ARG A 132 1.75 7.61 16.49
N LEU A 133 1.94 7.36 15.21
CA LEU A 133 0.89 7.53 14.19
C LEU A 133 -0.33 6.66 14.50
N ARG A 134 -0.11 5.40 14.91
CA ARG A 134 -1.20 4.48 15.31
C ARG A 134 -2.02 5.04 16.46
N ARG A 135 -1.40 5.69 17.46
CA ARG A 135 -2.13 6.33 18.57
C ARG A 135 -3.06 7.44 18.09
N TRP A 136 -2.65 8.25 17.11
CA TRP A 136 -3.54 9.26 16.52
C TRP A 136 -4.77 8.61 15.88
N TYR A 137 -4.57 7.59 15.05
CA TYR A 137 -5.71 6.88 14.45
C TYR A 137 -6.63 6.24 15.49
N GLN A 138 -6.08 5.61 16.53
CA GLN A 138 -6.90 5.02 17.60
C GLN A 138 -7.68 6.11 18.35
N GLY A 139 -7.03 7.23 18.66
CA GLY A 139 -7.66 8.39 19.29
C GLY A 139 -8.82 8.95 18.46
N SER A 140 -8.70 8.93 17.13
CA SER A 140 -9.72 9.47 16.24
C SER A 140 -10.81 8.47 15.82
N LEU A 141 -10.46 7.19 15.64
CA LEU A 141 -11.31 6.18 15.01
C LEU A 141 -11.80 5.08 15.97
N GLU A 142 -11.21 4.94 17.16
CA GLU A 142 -11.62 3.95 18.16
C GLU A 142 -12.21 4.60 19.42
N ASN A 143 -11.93 5.90 19.65
CA ASN A 143 -12.49 6.62 20.79
C ASN A 143 -13.99 6.88 20.62
N LYS A 144 -14.80 6.26 21.48
CA LYS A 144 -16.26 6.36 21.46
C LYS A 144 -16.77 7.82 21.49
N ALA A 145 -16.16 8.70 22.28
CA ALA A 145 -16.60 10.09 22.36
C ALA A 145 -16.37 10.85 21.03
N VAL A 146 -15.27 10.55 20.34
CA VAL A 146 -14.97 11.12 19.03
C VAL A 146 -15.92 10.55 17.97
N LEU A 147 -16.17 9.23 18.00
CA LEU A 147 -17.07 8.56 17.07
C LEU A 147 -18.52 9.08 17.14
N GLU A 148 -19.02 9.39 18.33
CA GLU A 148 -20.34 10.02 18.48
C GLU A 148 -20.41 11.38 17.76
N GLY A 149 -19.30 12.13 17.74
CA GLY A 149 -19.15 13.38 16.99
C GLY A 149 -19.21 13.21 15.47
N TYR A 150 -18.95 12.02 14.93
CA TYR A 150 -19.04 11.73 13.49
C TYR A 150 -20.46 11.36 13.03
N ARG A 151 -21.36 10.99 13.94
CA ARG A 151 -22.75 10.61 13.59
C ARG A 151 -23.49 11.65 12.75
N PRO A 152 -23.39 12.97 13.02
CA PRO A 152 -24.07 13.96 12.19
C PRO A 152 -23.58 13.96 10.74
N VAL A 153 -22.27 13.79 10.52
CA VAL A 153 -21.66 13.69 9.19
C VAL A 153 -22.16 12.42 8.49
N GLN A 154 -22.11 11.27 9.17
CA GLN A 154 -22.58 10.00 8.61
C GLN A 154 -24.07 10.06 8.26
N THR A 155 -24.92 10.56 9.16
CA THR A 155 -26.37 10.67 8.93
C THR A 155 -26.69 11.53 7.72
N ARG A 156 -26.00 12.67 7.59
CA ARG A 156 -26.14 13.58 6.47
C ARG A 156 -25.75 12.94 5.14
N GLU A 157 -24.60 12.27 5.09
CA GLU A 157 -24.14 11.62 3.86
C GLU A 157 -24.95 10.34 3.54
N ILE A 158 -25.47 9.62 4.55
CA ILE A 158 -26.42 8.51 4.34
C ILE A 158 -27.69 9.02 3.67
N GLY A 159 -28.26 10.14 4.14
CA GLY A 159 -29.44 10.73 3.51
C GLY A 159 -29.24 11.05 2.02
N ARG A 160 -28.05 11.56 1.67
CA ARG A 160 -27.66 11.81 0.27
C ARG A 160 -27.48 10.52 -0.52
N LEU A 161 -26.81 9.52 0.05
CA LEU A 161 -26.63 8.21 -0.56
C LEU A 161 -27.99 7.57 -0.90
N LEU A 162 -28.94 7.60 0.04
CA LEU A 162 -30.27 7.03 -0.17
C LEU A 162 -31.04 7.78 -1.26
N SER A 163 -30.98 9.12 -1.28
CA SER A 163 -31.59 9.92 -2.37
C SER A 163 -31.01 9.54 -3.73
N SER A 164 -29.68 9.50 -3.83
CA SER A 164 -28.97 9.12 -5.05
C SER A 164 -29.27 7.70 -5.51
N LEU A 165 -29.41 6.74 -4.59
CA LEU A 165 -29.77 5.35 -4.93
C LEU A 165 -31.21 5.23 -5.42
N ILE A 166 -32.13 6.08 -4.96
CA ILE A 166 -33.51 6.12 -5.45
C ILE A 166 -33.56 6.74 -6.85
N GLU A 167 -32.80 7.82 -7.07
CA GLU A 167 -32.78 8.55 -8.34
C GLU A 167 -32.05 7.80 -9.46
N THR A 168 -30.84 7.28 -9.18
CA THR A 168 -30.01 6.56 -10.16
C THR A 168 -29.43 5.27 -9.56
N PRO A 169 -30.26 4.22 -9.36
CA PRO A 169 -29.82 2.96 -8.75
C PRO A 169 -28.73 2.22 -9.54
N ALA A 170 -28.67 2.45 -10.86
CA ALA A 170 -27.64 1.87 -11.73
C ALA A 170 -26.22 2.31 -11.34
N ASP A 171 -26.07 3.49 -10.73
CA ASP A 171 -24.77 4.07 -10.34
C ASP A 171 -24.42 3.81 -8.87
N SER A 172 -25.00 2.77 -8.27
CA SER A 172 -24.86 2.43 -6.83
C SER A 172 -23.42 2.43 -6.31
N ILE A 173 -22.47 1.87 -7.05
CA ILE A 173 -21.05 1.83 -6.66
C ILE A 173 -20.47 3.25 -6.57
N SER A 174 -20.77 4.11 -7.54
CA SER A 174 -20.31 5.50 -7.55
C SER A 174 -20.90 6.27 -6.36
N HIS A 175 -22.16 6.03 -6.02
CA HIS A 175 -22.80 6.67 -4.86
C HIS A 175 -22.17 6.23 -3.53
N ILE A 176 -21.85 4.94 -3.38
CA ILE A 176 -21.17 4.41 -2.19
C ILE A 176 -19.75 4.98 -2.08
N LYS A 177 -19.00 5.05 -3.19
CA LYS A 177 -17.67 5.68 -3.23
C LYS A 177 -17.72 7.14 -2.80
N ARG A 178 -18.70 7.89 -3.31
CA ARG A 178 -18.93 9.30 -2.92
C ARG A 178 -19.27 9.42 -1.44
N PHE A 179 -20.17 8.59 -0.93
CA PHE A 179 -20.52 8.57 0.50
C PHE A 179 -19.27 8.40 1.37
N ASN A 180 -18.44 7.40 1.08
CA ASN A 180 -17.21 7.14 1.83
C ASN A 180 -16.23 8.30 1.73
N GLY A 181 -15.95 8.79 0.52
CA GLY A 181 -15.06 9.94 0.29
C GLY A 181 -15.52 11.21 1.02
N ALA A 182 -16.82 11.50 0.99
CA ALA A 182 -17.40 12.66 1.66
C ALA A 182 -17.31 12.58 3.19
N VAL A 183 -17.59 11.41 3.77
CA VAL A 183 -17.46 11.19 5.21
C VAL A 183 -16.00 11.33 5.63
N MET A 184 -15.06 10.71 4.91
CA MET A 184 -13.66 10.74 5.29
C MET A 184 -12.99 12.10 5.06
N LEU A 185 -13.35 12.86 4.01
CA LEU A 185 -12.84 14.23 3.84
C LEU A 185 -13.33 15.18 4.94
N ASP A 186 -14.58 15.02 5.40
CA ASP A 186 -15.12 15.79 6.52
C ASP A 186 -14.44 15.39 7.84
N ILE A 187 -14.21 14.10 8.08
CA ILE A 187 -13.46 13.64 9.26
C ILE A 187 -11.99 14.10 9.23
N ALA A 188 -11.31 13.96 8.09
CA ALA A 188 -9.88 14.22 7.96
C ALA A 188 -9.57 15.73 8.02
N TYR A 189 -10.31 16.55 7.26
CA TYR A 189 -10.01 17.97 7.05
C TYR A 189 -11.18 18.91 7.41
N GLY A 190 -12.33 18.40 7.86
CA GLY A 190 -13.54 19.23 8.03
C GLY A 190 -14.10 19.74 6.71
N HIS A 191 -13.65 19.20 5.58
CA HIS A 191 -14.03 19.64 4.24
C HIS A 191 -15.35 18.97 3.83
N ARG A 192 -16.37 19.81 3.63
CA ARG A 192 -17.69 19.33 3.22
C ARG A 192 -17.75 19.17 1.70
N VAL A 193 -17.88 17.93 1.26
CA VAL A 193 -18.17 17.60 -0.14
C VAL A 193 -19.59 18.05 -0.50
N THR A 194 -19.69 18.96 -1.48
CA THR A 194 -20.96 19.53 -1.93
C THR A 194 -21.39 18.97 -3.29
N SER A 195 -20.44 18.65 -4.17
CA SER A 195 -20.68 18.14 -5.52
C SER A 195 -20.12 16.72 -5.70
N VAL A 196 -20.58 16.03 -6.73
CA VAL A 196 -19.92 14.82 -7.25
C VAL A 196 -18.56 15.18 -7.86
N ASP A 197 -18.44 16.41 -8.39
CA ASP A 197 -17.22 16.94 -8.98
C ASP A 197 -16.32 17.64 -7.95
N ASP A 198 -16.34 17.19 -6.69
CA ASP A 198 -15.46 17.74 -5.67
C ASP A 198 -14.00 17.51 -6.08
N GLU A 199 -13.23 18.60 -6.12
CA GLU A 199 -11.86 18.62 -6.61
C GLU A 199 -10.99 17.62 -5.85
N PHE A 200 -11.16 17.50 -4.53
CA PHE A 200 -10.37 16.58 -3.73
C PHE A 200 -10.71 15.14 -4.03
N MET A 201 -11.98 14.80 -4.25
CA MET A 201 -12.37 13.44 -4.62
C MET A 201 -11.84 13.05 -6.00
N ILE A 202 -12.08 13.87 -7.03
CA ILE A 202 -11.60 13.60 -8.39
C ILE A 202 -10.07 13.45 -8.41
N PHE A 203 -9.39 14.32 -7.68
CA PHE A 203 -7.94 14.30 -7.61
C PHE A 203 -7.43 13.04 -6.90
N ALA A 204 -8.08 12.62 -5.81
CA ALA A 204 -7.82 11.35 -5.12
C ALA A 204 -7.90 10.16 -6.07
N ASP A 205 -9.03 10.05 -6.76
CA ASP A 205 -9.33 8.91 -7.63
C ASP A 205 -8.30 8.83 -8.75
N LYS A 206 -7.94 9.97 -9.35
CA LYS A 206 -6.89 10.05 -10.38
C LYS A 206 -5.52 9.66 -9.83
N THR A 207 -5.15 10.13 -8.65
CA THR A 207 -3.86 9.81 -8.01
C THR A 207 -3.77 8.32 -7.68
N ILE A 208 -4.80 7.77 -7.04
CA ILE A 208 -4.85 6.35 -6.67
C ILE A 208 -4.92 5.46 -7.91
N ALA A 209 -5.69 5.82 -8.94
CA ALA A 209 -5.70 5.10 -10.21
C ALA A 209 -4.33 5.12 -10.90
N THR A 210 -3.63 6.26 -10.87
CA THR A 210 -2.28 6.39 -11.45
C THR A 210 -1.27 5.52 -10.71
N ILE A 211 -1.33 5.50 -9.37
CA ILE A 211 -0.41 4.70 -8.55
C ILE A 211 -0.72 3.21 -8.67
N THR A 212 -1.99 2.81 -8.66
CA THR A 212 -2.38 1.40 -8.81
C THR A 212 -2.14 0.87 -10.22
N ALA A 213 -2.19 1.73 -11.25
CA ALA A 213 -1.80 1.38 -12.62
C ALA A 213 -0.31 1.01 -12.77
N LEU A 214 0.54 1.35 -11.80
CA LEU A 214 1.93 0.90 -11.74
C LEU A 214 2.05 -0.61 -11.52
N GLY A 215 0.95 -1.25 -11.11
CA GLY A 215 0.83 -2.65 -10.77
C GLY A 215 0.39 -2.82 -9.32
N SER A 216 -0.15 -4.01 -9.03
CA SER A 216 -0.44 -4.37 -7.65
C SER A 216 0.85 -4.34 -6.84
N PHE A 217 0.83 -3.56 -5.75
CA PHE A 217 1.90 -3.57 -4.77
C PHE A 217 2.20 -5.02 -4.38
N ALA A 218 3.47 -5.42 -4.34
CA ALA A 218 3.93 -6.79 -4.10
C ALA A 218 3.91 -7.77 -5.29
N ALA A 219 3.38 -7.39 -6.46
CA ALA A 219 3.25 -8.28 -7.60
C ALA A 219 3.92 -7.76 -8.88
N THR A 220 4.76 -6.73 -8.78
CA THR A 220 5.48 -6.21 -9.95
C THR A 220 6.83 -6.91 -10.13
N LEU A 221 7.27 -7.08 -11.38
CA LEU A 221 8.54 -7.75 -11.68
C LEU A 221 9.74 -7.07 -10.97
N VAL A 222 9.69 -5.75 -10.83
CA VAL A 222 10.74 -4.99 -10.13
C VAL A 222 10.85 -5.38 -8.64
N ASP A 223 9.78 -5.84 -8.01
CA ASP A 223 9.81 -6.31 -6.62
C ASP A 223 10.57 -7.62 -6.47
N PHE A 224 10.64 -8.44 -7.53
CA PHE A 224 11.37 -9.71 -7.55
C PHE A 224 12.83 -9.54 -8.00
N PHE A 225 13.13 -8.51 -8.78
CA PHE A 225 14.45 -8.27 -9.36
C PHE A 225 15.00 -6.88 -8.98
N PRO A 226 15.64 -6.74 -7.80
CA PRO A 226 16.14 -5.45 -7.31
C PRO A 226 17.12 -4.74 -8.26
N ILE A 227 17.81 -5.50 -9.12
CA ILE A 227 18.73 -4.98 -10.13
C ILE A 227 18.06 -4.00 -11.10
N MET A 228 16.73 -4.10 -11.28
CA MET A 228 15.97 -3.20 -12.16
C MET A 228 16.02 -1.74 -11.69
N ARG A 229 16.34 -1.48 -10.40
CA ARG A 229 16.60 -0.14 -9.87
C ARG A 229 17.70 0.60 -10.63
N TYR A 230 18.71 -0.11 -11.13
CA TYR A 230 19.87 0.51 -11.80
C TYR A 230 19.65 0.76 -13.31
N LEU A 231 18.49 0.35 -13.86
CA LEU A 231 18.19 0.57 -15.27
C LEU A 231 18.06 2.08 -15.56
N PRO A 232 18.78 2.64 -16.54
CA PRO A 232 18.60 4.03 -16.95
C PRO A 232 17.17 4.30 -17.40
N SER A 233 16.64 5.50 -17.12
CA SER A 233 15.23 5.87 -17.41
C SER A 233 14.85 5.90 -18.90
N TRP A 234 15.82 5.75 -19.80
CA TRP A 234 15.61 5.65 -21.25
C TRP A 234 15.53 4.19 -21.74
N MET A 235 15.96 3.22 -20.93
CA MET A 235 16.06 1.81 -21.33
C MET A 235 14.68 1.12 -21.31
N PRO A 236 14.36 0.21 -22.25
CA PRO A 236 13.14 -0.59 -22.19
C PRO A 236 13.01 -1.31 -20.83
N GLY A 237 11.80 -1.28 -20.25
CA GLY A 237 11.54 -1.83 -18.91
C GLY A 237 11.75 -0.85 -17.74
N SER A 238 12.24 0.37 -17.98
CA SER A 238 12.38 1.43 -16.95
C SER A 238 11.13 2.33 -16.80
N GLY A 239 10.02 2.00 -17.48
CA GLY A 239 8.79 2.81 -17.48
C GLY A 239 8.24 3.11 -16.08
N PHE A 240 8.41 2.18 -15.14
CA PHE A 240 8.02 2.33 -13.74
C PHE A 240 8.66 3.55 -13.07
N LYS A 241 9.86 3.97 -13.47
CA LYS A 241 10.54 5.14 -12.91
C LYS A 241 9.84 6.46 -13.26
N LYS A 242 9.45 6.61 -14.54
CA LYS A 242 8.74 7.81 -15.00
C LYS A 242 7.36 7.90 -14.36
N GLN A 243 6.67 6.77 -14.32
CA GLN A 243 5.36 6.71 -13.69
C GLN A 243 5.46 6.88 -12.16
N ALA A 244 6.57 6.47 -11.52
CA ALA A 244 6.83 6.73 -10.11
C ALA A 244 6.98 8.22 -9.79
N VAL A 245 7.72 8.96 -10.62
CA VAL A 245 7.84 10.42 -10.48
C VAL A 245 6.48 11.10 -10.64
N ARG A 246 5.70 10.72 -11.65
CA ARG A 246 4.34 11.26 -11.84
C ARG A 246 3.41 10.92 -10.67
N GLY A 247 3.47 9.68 -10.19
CA GLY A 247 2.70 9.22 -9.02
C GLY A 247 3.02 10.05 -7.78
N LYS A 248 4.31 10.35 -7.56
CA LYS A 248 4.73 11.27 -6.50
C LYS A 248 4.12 12.65 -6.67
N GLU A 249 4.29 13.30 -7.82
CA GLU A 249 3.83 14.69 -8.00
C GLU A 249 2.32 14.83 -7.70
N MET A 250 1.55 13.84 -8.15
CA MET A 250 0.11 13.76 -7.86
C MET A 250 -0.17 13.52 -6.38
N TRP A 251 0.62 12.66 -5.71
CA TRP A 251 0.50 12.40 -4.28
C TRP A 251 0.87 13.61 -3.42
N ASP A 252 2.00 14.28 -3.70
CA ASP A 252 2.44 15.46 -2.97
C ASP A 252 1.37 16.55 -3.03
N ALA A 253 0.78 16.79 -4.21
CA ALA A 253 -0.35 17.71 -4.36
C ALA A 253 -1.60 17.25 -3.57
N MET A 254 -1.85 15.93 -3.52
CA MET A 254 -2.99 15.34 -2.80
C MET A 254 -2.86 15.53 -1.29
N GLU A 255 -1.62 15.60 -0.80
CA GLU A 255 -1.32 15.89 0.60
C GLU A 255 -1.30 17.40 0.90
N ASP A 256 -0.62 18.18 0.07
CA ASP A 256 -0.30 19.58 0.37
C ASP A 256 -1.50 20.52 0.15
N ILE A 257 -2.34 20.29 -0.87
CA ILE A 257 -3.47 21.19 -1.17
C ILE A 257 -4.51 21.19 -0.03
N PRO A 258 -5.04 20.03 0.43
CA PRO A 258 -6.03 20.03 1.51
C PRO A 258 -5.43 20.54 2.83
N TYR A 259 -4.16 20.21 3.10
CA TYR A 259 -3.46 20.68 4.30
C TYR A 259 -3.30 22.21 4.31
N GLN A 260 -2.83 22.81 3.22
CA GLN A 260 -2.68 24.27 3.11
C GLN A 260 -4.02 24.98 3.24
N LYS A 261 -5.08 24.44 2.62
CA LYS A 261 -6.43 24.99 2.75
C LYS A 261 -6.91 24.98 4.21
N LEU A 262 -6.65 23.90 4.94
CA LEU A 262 -6.96 23.81 6.38
C LEU A 262 -6.15 24.84 7.17
N ARG A 263 -4.82 24.93 6.95
CA ARG A 263 -3.95 25.89 7.64
C ARG A 263 -4.42 27.33 7.45
N ASN A 264 -4.75 27.73 6.22
CA ASN A 264 -5.28 29.06 5.94
C ASN A 264 -6.63 29.30 6.65
N ALA A 265 -7.47 28.27 6.76
CA ALA A 265 -8.72 28.38 7.50
C ALA A 265 -8.49 28.52 9.02
N MET A 266 -7.43 27.92 9.58
CA MET A 266 -7.06 28.08 11.00
C MET A 266 -6.66 29.53 11.32
N GLU A 267 -6.02 30.24 10.39
CA GLU A 267 -5.63 31.65 10.56
C GLU A 267 -6.83 32.61 10.58
N SER A 268 -7.99 32.17 10.08
CA SER A 268 -9.22 32.98 9.98
C SER A 268 -10.26 32.67 11.06
N ASP A 269 -9.90 31.92 12.11
CA ASP A 269 -10.79 31.48 13.22
C ASP A 269 -12.06 30.72 12.76
N SER A 270 -12.06 30.20 11.53
CA SER A 270 -13.21 29.57 10.90
C SER A 270 -13.12 28.03 10.83
N VAL A 271 -12.15 27.44 11.53
CA VAL A 271 -11.82 26.02 11.40
C VAL A 271 -12.76 25.11 12.17
N LYS A 272 -13.21 24.06 11.48
CA LYS A 272 -13.91 22.94 12.10
C LYS A 272 -12.92 21.94 12.67
N ARG A 273 -13.27 21.39 13.84
CA ARG A 273 -12.52 20.28 14.44
C ARG A 273 -12.53 19.07 13.50
N SER A 274 -11.34 18.56 13.20
CA SER A 274 -11.09 17.42 12.32
C SER A 274 -9.93 16.58 12.86
N PHE A 275 -9.64 15.45 12.23
CA PHE A 275 -8.48 14.63 12.57
C PHE A 275 -7.17 15.41 12.42
N THR A 276 -7.03 16.21 11.37
CA THR A 276 -5.83 17.00 11.13
C THR A 276 -5.64 18.07 12.21
N THR A 277 -6.70 18.77 12.62
CA THR A 277 -6.60 19.75 13.70
C THR A 277 -6.27 19.08 15.04
N PHE A 278 -6.85 17.91 15.31
CA PHE A 278 -6.52 17.13 16.50
C PHE A 278 -5.03 16.77 16.55
N MET A 279 -4.45 16.29 15.46
CA MET A 279 -3.02 15.98 15.42
C MET A 279 -2.18 17.26 15.60
N LEU A 280 -2.52 18.35 14.89
CA LEU A 280 -1.82 19.62 15.02
C LEU A 280 -1.82 20.16 16.46
N ASP A 281 -2.96 20.06 17.16
CA ASP A 281 -3.08 20.47 18.57
C ASP A 281 -2.19 19.61 19.49
N GLU A 282 -2.01 18.32 19.19
CA GLU A 282 -1.18 17.40 19.99
C GLU A 282 0.33 17.67 19.82
N VAL A 283 0.77 17.99 18.60
CA VAL A 283 2.20 18.22 18.32
C VAL A 283 2.64 19.67 18.50
N SER A 284 1.73 20.63 18.41
CA SER A 284 2.03 22.05 18.58
C SER A 284 2.33 22.39 20.04
N HIS A 285 3.61 22.46 20.39
CA HIS A 285 4.07 22.98 21.69
C HIS A 285 4.39 24.47 21.53
N ASP A 286 3.71 25.35 22.29
CA ASP A 286 3.86 26.81 22.22
C ASP A 286 3.65 27.42 20.81
N GLY A 287 2.81 26.79 19.99
CA GLY A 287 2.51 27.23 18.61
C GLY A 287 3.60 26.89 17.60
N LYS A 288 4.62 26.10 17.97
CA LYS A 288 5.71 25.69 17.08
C LYS A 288 5.53 24.23 16.66
N LEU A 289 5.66 24.00 15.36
CA LEU A 289 5.61 22.69 14.71
C LEU A 289 7.01 22.39 14.17
N THR A 290 7.53 21.18 14.40
CA THR A 290 8.75 20.75 13.70
C THR A 290 8.41 20.31 12.28
N GLU A 291 9.40 20.31 11.38
CA GLU A 291 9.21 19.82 10.01
C GLU A 291 8.77 18.35 9.98
N ASP A 292 9.34 17.53 10.87
CA ASP A 292 8.99 16.12 11.02
C ASP A 292 7.53 15.92 11.48
N ASP A 293 7.04 16.77 12.38
CA ASP A 293 5.65 16.71 12.82
C ASP A 293 4.69 17.11 11.69
N GLU A 294 5.04 18.13 10.90
CA GLU A 294 4.24 18.52 9.72
C GLU A 294 4.14 17.38 8.70
N VAL A 295 5.26 16.71 8.44
CA VAL A 295 5.34 15.56 7.54
C VAL A 295 4.44 14.42 8.04
N ASP A 296 4.47 14.12 9.33
CA ASP A 296 3.65 13.06 9.94
C ASP A 296 2.16 13.38 9.92
N VAL A 297 1.79 14.63 10.21
CA VAL A 297 0.40 15.11 10.17
C VAL A 297 -0.16 15.00 8.76
N LYS A 298 0.58 15.51 7.75
CA LYS A 298 0.16 15.45 6.34
C LYS A 298 -0.01 14.02 5.83
N GLY A 299 0.99 13.16 6.08
CA GLY A 299 0.92 11.74 5.68
C GLY A 299 -0.23 11.01 6.34
N SER A 300 -0.50 11.31 7.62
CA SER A 300 -1.60 10.67 8.36
C SER A 300 -2.98 11.15 7.92
N ALA A 301 -3.17 12.46 7.74
CA ALA A 301 -4.44 13.01 7.28
C ALA A 301 -4.80 12.50 5.87
N THR A 302 -3.80 12.43 4.99
CA THR A 302 -4.00 11.98 3.60
C THR A 302 -4.38 10.51 3.54
N LEU A 303 -3.77 9.66 4.37
CA LEU A 303 -4.12 8.25 4.42
C LEU A 303 -5.59 8.01 4.80
N MET A 304 -6.20 8.81 5.68
CA MET A 304 -7.64 8.68 6.00
C MET A 304 -8.54 8.83 4.78
N TYR A 305 -8.20 9.76 3.88
CA TYR A 305 -9.01 10.09 2.72
C TYR A 305 -8.66 9.21 1.50
N ALA A 306 -7.38 8.83 1.36
CA ALA A 306 -6.90 7.97 0.27
C ALA A 306 -7.51 6.55 0.28
N VAL A 307 -7.87 6.02 1.45
CA VAL A 307 -8.42 4.66 1.61
C VAL A 307 -9.80 4.47 0.95
N ASN A 308 -10.50 5.55 0.58
CA ASN A 308 -11.84 5.47 -0.03
C ASN A 308 -11.84 5.21 -1.54
N CYS A 309 -10.68 5.33 -2.19
CA CYS A 309 -10.56 5.29 -3.65
C CYS A 309 -10.26 3.89 -4.21
N THR A 310 -9.99 2.91 -3.35
CA THR A 310 -9.78 1.50 -3.72
C THR A 310 -11.06 0.69 -3.59
#